data_AF-A0A1C5CTP3-F1
#
_entry.id   AF-A0A1C5CTP3-F1
#
_cell.length_a   1.000
_cell.length_b   1.000
_cell.length_c   1.000
_cell.angle_alpha   90.00
_cell.angle_beta   90.00
_cell.angle_gamma   90.00
#
_symmetry.space_group_name_H-M   'P 1'
#
loop_
_entity.id
_entity.type
_entity.pdbx_description
1 polymer ?
#
loop_
_entity_poly.entity_id
_entity_poly.type
_entity_poly.pdbx_seq_one_letter_code
_entity_poly.pdbx_strand_id
1 'polypeptide(L)'
;MPIVSNNPPLAGSGRSGGSGSAHPEGARGPTVRERQYLKCAGAHPLGHLPGEVSARLVAAMLAEEWIYREDADGYRLEADEALTFQGGTAWRITPCGRWAALTARQRRLLTALGDSSVALAHTDGRATELAQVHLVEDVGGVMQLTVLGASLVRAFVTGAGQP
;
A
#
# COMPACT_ATOMS: atom_id res chain seq x y z
N MET A 1 25.03 18.11 -57.97
CA MET A 1 25.44 18.49 -56.60
C MET A 1 24.38 19.45 -56.05
N PRO A 2 24.10 19.57 -54.73
CA PRO A 2 23.95 18.55 -53.69
C PRO A 2 22.71 18.79 -52.74
N ILE A 3 22.35 17.77 -51.93
CA ILE A 3 22.03 17.78 -50.47
C ILE A 3 20.74 18.49 -49.90
N VAL A 4 19.85 17.63 -49.35
CA VAL A 4 19.24 17.57 -47.98
C VAL A 4 18.29 18.68 -47.45
N SER A 5 17.07 18.28 -47.06
CA SER A 5 16.49 18.36 -45.69
C SER A 5 14.98 18.05 -45.72
N ASN A 6 14.47 17.02 -45.05
CA ASN A 6 14.12 16.93 -43.61
C ASN A 6 13.03 17.90 -43.13
N ASN A 7 11.79 17.41 -43.01
CA ASN A 7 11.03 17.22 -41.75
C ASN A 7 9.50 17.35 -41.94
N PRO A 8 8.70 16.43 -41.39
CA PRO A 8 7.27 16.63 -41.15
C PRO A 8 7.03 17.43 -39.84
N PRO A 9 5.97 18.25 -39.72
CA PRO A 9 5.65 18.92 -38.48
C PRO A 9 4.90 18.00 -37.48
N LEU A 10 5.54 17.84 -36.32
CA LEU A 10 4.99 17.94 -34.96
C LEU A 10 3.78 17.08 -34.57
N ALA A 11 4.11 15.94 -33.97
CA ALA A 11 3.77 15.58 -32.58
C ALA A 11 2.45 16.13 -32.00
N GLY A 12 1.36 15.40 -32.22
CA GLY A 12 0.21 15.39 -31.32
C GLY A 12 0.41 14.32 -30.24
N SER A 13 1.22 14.63 -29.23
CA SER A 13 1.39 13.78 -28.04
C SER A 13 0.13 13.86 -27.18
N GLY A 14 -0.89 13.10 -27.55
CA GLY A 14 -1.98 12.75 -26.65
C GLY A 14 -1.43 11.82 -25.57
N ARG A 15 -0.88 12.40 -24.49
CA ARG A 15 -0.69 11.66 -23.23
C ARG A 15 -2.07 11.32 -22.69
N SER A 16 -2.55 10.14 -23.03
CA SER A 16 -3.57 9.46 -22.24
C SER A 16 -3.03 9.33 -20.83
N GLY A 17 -3.58 10.13 -19.92
CA GLY A 17 -3.49 9.92 -18.48
C GLY A 17 -4.18 8.60 -18.13
N GLY A 18 -3.48 7.51 -18.34
CA GLY A 18 -3.81 6.23 -17.74
C GLY A 18 -3.24 6.21 -16.34
N SER A 19 -4.01 6.70 -15.35
CA SER A 19 -3.89 6.20 -13.98
C SER A 19 -4.37 4.74 -13.97
N GLY A 20 -3.60 3.88 -14.64
CA GLY A 20 -3.66 2.45 -14.43
C GLY A 20 -2.87 2.20 -13.17
N SER A 21 -3.55 1.99 -12.06
CA SER A 21 -3.03 1.23 -10.92
C SER A 21 -2.81 -0.22 -11.39
N ALA A 22 -1.91 -0.40 -12.34
CA ALA A 22 -1.43 -1.69 -12.78
C ALA A 22 -0.45 -2.14 -11.71
N HIS A 23 -0.92 -3.05 -10.88
CA HIS A 23 -0.10 -3.84 -9.97
C HIS A 23 1.15 -4.31 -10.75
N PRO A 24 2.39 -3.98 -10.35
CA PRO A 24 3.55 -4.57 -11.02
C PRO A 24 3.51 -6.07 -10.74
N GLU A 25 3.18 -6.85 -11.77
CA GLU A 25 3.43 -8.29 -11.85
C GLU A 25 4.92 -8.51 -11.61
N GLY A 26 5.29 -8.76 -10.36
CA GLY A 26 6.70 -8.86 -9.93
C GLY A 26 7.01 -8.33 -8.54
N ALA A 27 6.05 -7.68 -7.85
CA ALA A 27 6.27 -7.13 -6.51
C ALA A 27 6.85 -8.18 -5.55
N ARG A 28 8.04 -7.91 -5.00
CA ARG A 28 8.71 -8.85 -4.11
C ARG A 28 7.94 -8.98 -2.80
N GLY A 29 8.01 -10.12 -2.13
CA GLY A 29 7.52 -10.19 -0.75
C GLY A 29 8.38 -9.32 0.18
N PRO A 30 7.81 -8.64 1.19
CA PRO A 30 8.62 -7.95 2.18
C PRO A 30 9.44 -8.96 2.97
N THR A 31 10.70 -8.60 3.24
CA THR A 31 11.56 -9.29 4.19
C THR A 31 10.94 -9.25 5.59
N VAL A 32 11.44 -10.08 6.52
CA VAL A 32 10.98 -10.10 7.92
C VAL A 32 11.03 -8.72 8.55
N ARG A 33 12.14 -7.98 8.34
CA ARG A 33 12.36 -6.66 8.91
C ARG A 33 11.44 -5.59 8.31
N GLU A 34 11.28 -5.56 6.99
CA GLU A 34 10.35 -4.65 6.32
C GLU A 34 8.91 -4.88 6.80
N ARG A 35 8.49 -6.14 6.88
CA ARG A 35 7.16 -6.50 7.38
C ARG A 35 6.92 -6.00 8.80
N GLN A 36 7.92 -6.08 9.68
CA GLN A 36 7.79 -5.57 11.04
C GLN A 36 7.53 -4.06 11.05
N TYR A 37 8.28 -3.28 10.26
CA TYR A 37 8.05 -1.84 10.14
C TYR A 37 6.68 -1.51 9.55
N LEU A 38 6.25 -2.24 8.52
CA LEU A 38 4.93 -2.06 7.92
C LEU A 38 3.80 -2.42 8.91
N LYS A 39 3.98 -3.44 9.75
CA LYS A 39 3.03 -3.77 10.82
C LYS A 39 2.95 -2.65 11.86
N CYS A 40 4.09 -2.14 12.32
CA CYS A 40 4.12 -1.01 13.26
C CYS A 40 3.44 0.23 12.66
N ALA A 41 3.73 0.54 11.40
CA ALA A 41 3.07 1.64 10.70
C ALA A 41 1.57 1.40 10.50
N GLY A 42 1.17 0.16 10.21
CA GLY A 42 -0.22 -0.23 10.10
C GLY A 42 -1.02 -0.06 11.39
N ALA A 43 -0.39 -0.33 12.54
CA ALA A 43 -0.98 -0.14 13.87
C ALA A 43 -1.02 1.33 14.31
N HIS A 44 -0.17 2.19 13.74
CA HIS A 44 -0.15 3.61 14.05
C HIS A 44 -1.43 4.30 13.53
N PRO A 45 -2.14 5.11 14.33
CA PRO A 45 -3.40 5.77 13.91
C PRO A 45 -3.28 6.58 12.62
N LEU A 46 -2.14 7.28 12.45
CA LEU A 46 -1.85 8.08 11.25
C LEU A 46 -1.10 7.32 10.15
N GLY A 47 -0.77 6.04 10.37
CA GLY A 47 -0.01 5.23 9.42
C GLY A 47 1.50 5.51 9.40
N HIS A 48 2.07 6.14 10.43
CA HIS A 48 3.46 6.59 10.42
C HIS A 48 4.41 5.42 10.65
N LEU A 49 5.48 5.38 9.86
CA LEU A 49 6.62 4.52 10.16
C LEU A 49 7.34 5.04 11.41
N PRO A 50 7.90 4.14 12.24
CA PRO A 50 8.71 4.55 13.37
C PRO A 50 9.98 5.30 12.90
N GLY A 51 10.48 6.21 13.73
CA GLY A 51 11.52 7.18 13.34
C GLY A 51 12.92 6.63 13.02
N GLU A 52 13.17 5.34 13.26
CA GLU A 52 14.47 4.69 13.04
C GLU A 52 14.42 3.60 11.95
N VAL A 53 14.23 4.04 10.71
CA VAL A 53 14.33 3.17 9.53
C VAL A 53 15.52 3.59 8.71
N SER A 54 16.41 2.65 8.37
CA SER A 54 17.57 2.97 7.55
C SER A 54 17.15 3.45 6.16
N ALA A 55 17.90 4.39 5.58
CA ALA A 55 17.63 4.93 4.25
C ALA A 55 17.52 3.84 3.18
N ARG A 56 18.34 2.78 3.29
CA ARG A 56 18.27 1.61 2.40
C ARG A 56 16.90 0.92 2.47
N LEU A 57 16.35 0.73 3.67
CA LEU A 57 15.08 0.03 3.86
C LEU A 57 13.91 0.93 3.43
N VAL A 58 13.98 2.23 3.70
CA VAL A 58 13.04 3.23 3.16
C VAL A 58 13.01 3.18 1.64
N ALA A 59 14.17 3.28 0.97
CA ALA A 59 14.24 3.22 -0.50
C ALA A 59 13.65 1.91 -1.05
N ALA A 60 13.95 0.78 -0.41
CA ALA A 60 13.45 -0.52 -0.83
C ALA A 60 11.93 -0.69 -0.62
N MET A 61 11.33 -0.06 0.39
CA MET A 61 9.87 -0.07 0.59
C MET A 61 9.16 0.95 -0.30
N LEU A 62 9.82 2.08 -0.61
CA LEU A 62 9.29 3.12 -1.48
C LEU A 62 9.24 2.66 -2.94
N ALA A 63 10.27 1.95 -3.40
CA ALA A 63 10.31 1.33 -4.73
C ALA A 63 9.17 0.31 -4.96
N GLU A 64 8.69 -0.33 -3.89
CA GLU A 64 7.55 -1.26 -3.91
C GLU A 64 6.21 -0.56 -3.62
N GLU A 65 6.21 0.77 -3.51
CA GLU A 65 5.06 1.61 -3.19
C GLU A 65 4.36 1.23 -1.87
N TRP A 66 5.07 0.61 -0.93
CA TRP A 66 4.49 0.24 0.38
C TRP A 66 4.40 1.42 1.33
N ILE A 67 5.19 2.45 1.07
CA ILE A 67 5.21 3.69 1.83
C ILE A 67 5.25 4.87 0.88
N TYR A 68 4.97 6.04 1.44
CA TYR A 68 5.11 7.32 0.76
C TYR A 68 5.46 8.39 1.78
N ARG A 69 5.75 9.59 1.29
CA ARG A 69 5.96 10.77 2.10
C ARG A 69 5.15 11.92 1.53
N GLU A 70 4.71 12.82 2.39
CA GLU A 70 4.08 14.06 2.00
C GLU A 70 5.00 15.25 2.30
N ASP A 71 4.85 16.34 1.56
CA ASP A 71 5.40 17.63 1.95
C ASP A 71 4.58 18.29 3.07
N ALA A 72 4.90 19.55 3.39
CA ALA A 72 4.21 20.31 4.42
C ALA A 72 2.75 20.65 4.06
N ASP A 73 2.43 20.66 2.76
CA ASP A 73 1.10 20.97 2.24
C ASP A 73 0.23 19.71 2.10
N GLY A 74 0.78 18.54 2.41
CA GLY A 74 0.09 17.25 2.32
C GLY A 74 0.14 16.64 0.92
N TYR A 75 0.96 17.18 0.01
CA TYR A 75 1.14 16.61 -1.31
C TYR A 75 2.06 15.40 -1.24
N ARG A 76 1.63 14.27 -1.81
CA ARG A 76 2.43 13.05 -1.88
C ARG A 76 3.61 13.26 -2.82
N LEU A 77 4.80 13.17 -2.26
CA LEU A 77 6.05 13.27 -3.00
C LEU A 77 6.30 12.01 -3.84
N GLU A 78 6.88 12.21 -5.02
CA GLU A 78 7.39 11.12 -5.85
C GLU A 78 8.58 10.43 -5.17
N ALA A 79 8.89 9.19 -5.56
CA ALA A 79 9.85 8.36 -4.85
C ALA A 79 11.24 9.03 -4.71
N ASP A 80 11.78 9.55 -5.81
CA ASP A 80 13.10 10.18 -5.83
C ASP A 80 13.13 11.50 -5.03
N GLU A 81 12.03 12.25 -5.08
CA GLU A 81 11.87 13.50 -4.33
C GLU A 81 11.75 13.21 -2.83
N ALA A 82 10.93 12.24 -2.43
CA ALA A 82 10.71 11.85 -1.05
C ALA A 82 12.01 11.42 -0.34
N LEU A 83 12.93 10.76 -1.06
CA LEU A 83 14.23 10.33 -0.54
C LEU A 83 15.19 11.48 -0.26
N THR A 84 15.10 12.56 -1.04
CA THR A 84 15.97 13.75 -0.90
C THR A 84 15.30 14.89 -0.11
N PHE A 85 14.01 14.75 0.19
CA PHE A 85 13.22 15.73 0.92
C PHE A 85 13.76 15.99 2.33
N GLN A 86 14.09 17.26 2.61
CA GLN A 86 14.67 17.69 3.88
C GLN A 86 13.63 18.17 4.91
N GLY A 87 12.34 18.18 4.55
CA GLY A 87 11.29 18.52 5.51
C GLY A 87 11.13 17.44 6.60
N GLY A 88 10.59 17.80 7.77
CA GLY A 88 10.47 16.90 8.92
C GLY A 88 9.26 15.95 8.88
N THR A 89 8.61 15.76 7.72
CA THR A 89 7.39 14.96 7.61
C THR A 89 7.66 13.47 7.73
N ALA A 90 6.72 12.72 8.32
CA ALA A 90 6.86 11.29 8.55
C ALA A 90 6.62 10.48 7.27
N TRP A 91 7.24 9.30 7.19
CA TRP A 91 6.88 8.29 6.19
C TRP A 91 5.56 7.64 6.57
N ARG A 92 4.67 7.43 5.60
CA ARG A 92 3.32 6.89 5.79
C ARG A 92 3.14 5.60 5.01
N ILE A 93 2.41 4.64 5.59
CA ILE A 93 2.09 3.36 4.93
C ILE A 93 0.96 3.51 3.92
N THR A 94 1.09 2.86 2.75
CA THR A 94 0.04 2.79 1.72
C THR A 94 -0.90 1.59 1.95
N PRO A 95 -2.03 1.51 1.23
CA PRO A 95 -2.83 0.28 1.16
C PRO A 95 -2.01 -0.94 0.71
N CYS A 96 -1.14 -0.78 -0.28
CA CYS A 96 -0.21 -1.83 -0.73
C CYS A 96 0.72 -2.29 0.40
N GLY A 97 1.28 -1.35 1.16
CA GLY A 97 2.11 -1.67 2.31
C GLY A 97 1.35 -2.41 3.41
N ARG A 98 0.10 -2.02 3.68
CA ARG A 98 -0.77 -2.73 4.64
C ARG A 98 -1.03 -4.16 4.20
N TRP A 99 -1.32 -4.39 2.91
CA TRP A 99 -1.52 -5.74 2.36
C TRP A 99 -0.23 -6.58 2.37
N ALA A 100 0.91 -5.96 2.07
CA ALA A 100 2.23 -6.59 2.12
C ALA A 100 2.62 -6.99 3.56
N ALA A 101 2.19 -6.21 4.57
CA ALA A 101 2.43 -6.51 5.98
C ALA A 101 1.79 -7.82 6.46
N LEU A 102 0.71 -8.24 5.79
CA LEU A 102 -0.06 -9.44 6.15
C LEU A 102 0.65 -10.72 5.70
N THR A 103 0.59 -11.74 6.55
CA THR A 103 0.94 -13.11 6.16
C THR A 103 -0.09 -13.69 5.20
N ALA A 104 0.28 -14.74 4.45
CA ALA A 104 -0.67 -15.44 3.58
C ALA A 104 -1.91 -15.95 4.34
N ARG A 105 -1.74 -16.41 5.58
CA ARG A 105 -2.85 -16.86 6.44
C ARG A 105 -3.79 -15.70 6.81
N GLN A 106 -3.22 -14.56 7.19
CA GLN A 106 -4.00 -13.35 7.51
C GLN A 106 -4.76 -12.82 6.30
N ARG A 107 -4.13 -12.79 5.11
CA ARG A 107 -4.80 -12.41 3.86
C ARG A 107 -5.99 -13.29 3.56
N ARG A 108 -5.83 -14.63 3.62
CA ARG A 108 -6.94 -15.59 3.43
C ARG A 108 -8.07 -15.37 4.43
N LEU A 109 -7.74 -15.09 5.69
CA LEU A 109 -8.73 -14.83 6.73
C LEU A 109 -9.51 -13.54 6.46
N LEU A 110 -8.80 -12.47 6.09
CA LEU A 110 -9.41 -11.19 5.74
C LEU A 110 -10.32 -11.31 4.51
N THR A 111 -9.89 -12.06 3.50
CA THR A 111 -10.72 -12.38 2.32
C THR A 111 -11.99 -13.13 2.71
N ALA A 112 -11.87 -14.19 3.52
CA ALA A 112 -13.03 -14.98 3.95
C ALA A 112 -14.04 -14.15 4.75
N LEU A 113 -13.57 -13.21 5.59
CA LEU A 113 -14.44 -12.25 6.27
C LEU A 113 -15.15 -11.32 5.29
N GLY A 114 -14.45 -10.84 4.25
CA GLY A 114 -15.02 -9.98 3.22
C GLY A 114 -16.12 -10.66 2.39
N ASP A 115 -15.94 -11.94 2.12
CA ASP A 115 -16.95 -12.76 1.43
C ASP A 115 -18.06 -13.24 2.38
N SER A 116 -18.05 -12.82 3.64
CA SER A 116 -18.96 -13.29 4.71
C SER A 116 -18.99 -14.82 4.86
N SER A 117 -17.93 -15.50 4.43
CA SER A 117 -17.82 -16.96 4.42
C SER A 117 -17.32 -17.53 5.75
N VAL A 118 -16.83 -16.68 6.65
CA VAL A 118 -16.46 -17.02 8.02
C VAL A 118 -16.92 -15.92 8.98
N ALA A 119 -17.29 -16.33 10.20
CA ALA A 119 -17.48 -15.41 11.33
C ALA A 119 -16.37 -15.66 12.36
N LEU A 120 -15.78 -14.60 12.89
CA LEU A 120 -14.73 -14.68 13.90
C LEU A 120 -15.22 -14.14 15.23
N ALA A 121 -15.04 -14.92 16.29
CA ALA A 121 -15.23 -14.44 17.65
C ALA A 121 -14.07 -13.53 18.07
N HIS A 122 -14.34 -12.56 18.92
CA HIS A 122 -13.33 -11.66 19.47
C HIS A 122 -12.20 -12.36 20.26
N THR A 123 -12.48 -13.56 20.78
CA THR A 123 -11.49 -14.40 21.49
C THR A 123 -10.55 -15.17 20.57
N ASP A 124 -10.78 -15.14 19.25
CA ASP A 124 -9.89 -15.80 18.30
C ASP A 124 -8.59 -15.01 18.16
N GLY A 125 -7.47 -15.60 18.60
CA GLY A 125 -6.15 -14.95 18.53
C GLY A 125 -5.74 -14.52 17.11
N ARG A 126 -6.33 -15.11 16.06
CA ARG A 126 -6.10 -14.68 14.67
C ARG A 126 -6.75 -13.32 14.37
N ALA A 127 -7.87 -13.01 15.01
CA ALA A 127 -8.57 -11.75 14.85
C ALA A 127 -7.83 -10.61 15.59
N THR A 128 -7.19 -10.92 16.72
CA THR A 128 -6.41 -9.94 17.50
C THR A 128 -5.33 -9.28 16.65
N GLU A 129 -4.60 -10.04 15.83
CA GLU A 129 -3.54 -9.47 14.98
C GLU A 129 -4.09 -8.56 13.87
N LEU A 130 -5.29 -8.85 13.34
CA LEU A 130 -5.95 -8.00 12.34
C LEU A 130 -6.53 -6.74 12.98
N ALA A 131 -7.02 -6.85 14.23
CA ALA A 131 -7.51 -5.71 15.01
C ALA A 131 -6.38 -4.74 15.38
N GLN A 132 -5.19 -5.26 15.71
CA GLN A 132 -4.01 -4.44 16.01
C GLN A 132 -3.57 -3.53 14.85
N VAL A 133 -3.89 -3.89 13.61
CA VAL A 133 -3.63 -3.07 12.41
C VAL A 133 -4.89 -2.40 11.85
N HIS A 134 -5.95 -2.33 12.66
CA HIS A 134 -7.22 -1.64 12.39
C HIS A 134 -7.98 -2.13 11.15
N LEU A 135 -7.82 -3.41 10.79
CA LEU A 135 -8.52 -4.01 9.64
C LEU A 135 -9.84 -4.69 10.03
N VAL A 136 -9.97 -5.07 11.30
CA VAL A 136 -11.20 -5.59 11.88
C VAL A 136 -11.48 -4.90 13.21
N GLU A 137 -12.73 -4.86 13.61
CA GLU A 137 -13.20 -4.33 14.88
C GLU A 137 -14.19 -5.29 15.54
N ASP A 138 -14.30 -5.22 16.87
CA ASP A 138 -15.26 -6.00 17.63
C ASP A 138 -16.62 -5.30 17.67
N VAL A 139 -17.64 -5.94 17.09
CA VAL A 139 -19.02 -5.49 17.11
C VAL A 139 -19.86 -6.52 17.84
N GLY A 140 -20.03 -6.30 19.15
CA GLY A 140 -20.89 -7.16 19.99
C GLY A 140 -20.35 -8.58 20.19
N GLY A 141 -19.04 -8.77 20.21
CA GLY A 141 -18.36 -10.06 20.41
C GLY A 141 -17.97 -10.77 19.11
N VAL A 142 -18.31 -10.18 17.96
CA VAL A 142 -18.02 -10.68 16.61
C VAL A 142 -17.11 -9.69 15.90
N MET A 143 -16.05 -10.21 15.30
CA MET A 143 -15.09 -9.41 14.55
C MET A 143 -15.63 -9.12 13.14
N GLN A 144 -15.77 -7.84 12.81
CA GLN A 144 -16.22 -7.34 11.52
C GLN A 144 -15.12 -6.57 10.81
N LEU A 145 -15.16 -6.48 9.48
CA LEU A 145 -14.22 -5.66 8.72
C LEU A 145 -14.48 -4.18 8.99
N THR A 146 -13.40 -3.42 9.25
CA THR A 146 -13.47 -1.96 9.22
C THR A 146 -13.61 -1.48 7.77
N VAL A 147 -13.92 -0.18 7.58
CA VAL A 147 -13.91 0.46 6.25
C VAL A 147 -12.57 0.25 5.54
N LEU A 148 -11.46 0.34 6.28
CA LEU A 148 -10.12 0.10 5.76
C LEU A 148 -9.92 -1.38 5.37
N GLY A 149 -10.33 -2.31 6.22
CA GLY A 149 -10.28 -3.76 5.94
C GLY A 149 -11.05 -4.13 4.69
N ALA A 150 -12.30 -3.67 4.58
CA ALA A 150 -13.14 -3.89 3.40
C ALA A 150 -12.53 -3.27 2.14
N SER A 151 -11.95 -2.07 2.23
CA SER A 151 -11.29 -1.41 1.10
C SER A 151 -10.07 -2.19 0.61
N LEU A 152 -9.28 -2.78 1.52
CA LEU A 152 -8.15 -3.64 1.14
C LEU A 152 -8.61 -4.93 0.47
N VAL A 153 -9.63 -5.60 1.01
CA VAL A 153 -10.19 -6.81 0.37
C VAL A 153 -10.67 -6.46 -1.04
N ARG A 154 -11.38 -5.34 -1.20
CA ARG A 154 -11.85 -4.91 -2.51
C ARG A 154 -10.69 -4.67 -3.48
N ALA A 155 -9.67 -3.93 -3.05
CA ALA A 155 -8.54 -3.57 -3.89
C ALA A 155 -7.70 -4.79 -4.34
N PHE A 156 -7.46 -5.75 -3.44
CA PHE A 156 -6.49 -6.83 -3.68
C PHE A 156 -7.10 -8.21 -3.97
N VAL A 157 -8.40 -8.39 -3.74
CA VAL A 157 -9.09 -9.66 -3.98
C VAL A 157 -10.10 -9.49 -5.11
N THR A 158 -11.00 -8.51 -5.00
CA THR A 158 -12.03 -8.32 -6.04
C THR A 158 -11.51 -7.58 -7.27
N GLY A 159 -10.39 -6.85 -7.15
CA GLY A 159 -9.71 -6.22 -8.28
C GLY A 159 -9.08 -7.20 -9.28
N ALA A 160 -9.04 -8.50 -8.96
CA ALA A 160 -8.69 -9.55 -9.93
C ALA A 160 -9.89 -10.01 -10.78
N GLY A 161 -11.06 -9.39 -10.61
CA GLY A 161 -12.28 -9.68 -11.36
C GLY A 161 -12.96 -8.41 -11.89
N GLN A 162 -12.66 -8.11 -13.16
CA GLN A 162 -13.51 -7.48 -14.18
C GLN A 162 -13.54 -5.95 -14.36
N PRO A 163 -13.81 -5.48 -15.61
CA PRO A 163 -14.19 -6.24 -16.83
C PRO A 163 -13.04 -6.84 -17.64
#